data_AF-A0A940LVC0-F1
#
_entry.id   AF-A0A940LVC0-F1
#
_cell.length_a   1.000
_cell.length_b   1.000
_cell.length_c   1.000
_cell.angle_alpha   90.00
_cell.angle_beta   90.00
_cell.angle_gamma   90.00
#
_symmetry.space_group_name_H-M   'P 1'
#
loop_
_entity.id
_entity.type
_entity.pdbx_description
1 polymer ?
#
loop_
_entity_poly.entity_id
_entity_poly.type
_entity_poly.pdbx_seq_one_letter_code
_entity_poly.pdbx_strand_id
1 'polypeptide(L)' 'METIEVVEGEHGWTVRHGDRVLFTDVIEERTFQTALAISSTLFDEGVQSQVVLIRLDS' A
#
# COMPACT_ATOMS: atom_id res chain seq x y z
N MET A 1 -13.83 2.77 -10.50
CA MET A 1 -12.42 2.56 -10.10
C MET A 1 -12.11 3.68 -9.14
N GLU A 2 -11.85 3.33 -7.89
CA GLU A 2 -11.51 4.29 -6.85
C GLU A 2 -9.99 4.38 -6.73
N THR A 3 -9.46 5.59 -6.63
CA THR A 3 -8.02 5.81 -6.54
C THR A 3 -7.63 5.88 -5.07
N ILE A 4 -6.78 4.95 -4.65
CA ILE A 4 -6.07 5.03 -3.38
C ILE A 4 -4.80 5.84 -3.63
N GLU A 5 -4.59 6.87 -2.81
CA GLU A 5 -3.37 7.64 -2.85
C GLU A 5 -2.40 7.14 -1.78
N VAL A 6 -1.17 6.91 -2.21
CA VAL A 6 -0.09 6.38 -1.36
C VAL A 6 1.05 7.38 -1.40
N VAL A 7 1.36 7.97 -0.25
CA VAL A 7 2.35 9.04 -0.11
C VAL A 7 3.38 8.61 0.92
N GLU A 8 4.65 8.60 0.53
CA GLU A 8 5.76 8.50 1.47
C GLU A 8 6.05 9.88 2.07
N GLY A 9 6.08 9.96 3.40
CA GLY A 9 6.39 11.17 4.15
C GLY A 9 7.47 10.94 5.20
N GLU A 10 7.80 11.98 5.96
CA GLU A 10 8.90 11.93 6.95
C GLU A 10 8.70 10.86 8.05
N HIS A 11 7.45 10.46 8.30
CA HIS A 11 7.10 9.52 9.37
C HIS A 11 6.71 8.13 8.83
N GLY A 12 6.94 7.86 7.54
CA GLY A 12 6.53 6.63 6.89
C GLY A 12 5.46 6.84 5.82
N TRP A 13 4.67 5.81 5.56
CA TRP A 13 3.71 5.78 4.45
C TRP A 13 2.31 6.15 4.90
N THR A 14 1.71 7.12 4.19
CA THR A 14 0.29 7.46 4.33
C THR A 14 -0.48 6.88 3.15
N VAL A 15 -1.44 6.01 3.44
CA VAL A 15 -2.36 5.47 2.45
C VAL A 15 -3.75 6.04 2.71
N ARG A 16 -4.33 6.70 1.71
CA ARG A 16 -5.62 7.37 1.83
C ARG A 16 -6.57 7.07 0.69
N HIS A 17 -7.85 7.04 1.01
CA HIS A 17 -8.95 6.96 0.07
C HIS A 17 -9.85 8.19 0.27
N GLY A 18 -9.79 9.15 -0.66
CA GLY A 18 -10.34 10.49 -0.44
C GLY A 18 -9.69 11.16 0.78
N ASP A 19 -10.52 11.62 1.71
CA ASP A 19 -10.08 12.25 2.97
C ASP A 19 -9.80 11.24 4.11
N ARG A 20 -10.00 9.94 3.85
CA ARG A 20 -9.84 8.89 4.87
C ARG A 20 -8.46 8.26 4.79
N VAL A 21 -7.73 8.29 5.89
CA VAL A 21 -6.52 7.47 6.07
C VAL A 21 -6.93 6.00 6.28
N LEU A 22 -6.36 5.11 5.49
CA LEU A 22 -6.64 3.67 5.53
C LEU A 22 -5.76 2.95 6.54
N PHE A 23 -4.49 3.30 6.65
CA PHE A 23 -3.59 2.71 7.64
C PHE A 23 -3.67 3.52 8.93
N THR A 24 -4.20 2.88 9.96
CA THR A 24 -4.34 3.45 11.30
C THR A 24 -3.39 2.81 12.30
N ASP A 25 -2.74 1.71 11.92
CA ASP A 25 -1.74 1.04 12.75
C ASP A 25 -0.42 0.76 12.00
N VAL A 26 0.63 0.48 12.80
CA VAL A 26 2.00 0.22 12.30
C VAL A 26 2.12 -1.14 11.60
N ILE A 27 1.23 -2.08 11.87
CA ILE A 27 1.23 -3.40 11.24
C ILE A 27 0.74 -3.28 9.80
N GLU A 28 -0.35 -2.56 9.56
CA GLU A 28 -0.90 -2.26 8.24
C GLU A 28 0.16 -1.59 7.34
N GLU A 29 0.88 -0.59 7.88
CA GLU A 29 1.97 0.08 7.17
C GLU A 29 3.10 -0.88 6.80
N ARG A 30 3.60 -1.68 7.76
CA ARG A 30 4.68 -2.64 7.51
C ARG A 30 4.30 -3.72 6.50
N THR A 31 3.07 -4.20 6.57
CA THR A 31 2.54 -5.18 5.62
C THR A 31 2.51 -4.60 4.22
N PHE A 32 2.07 -3.35 4.07
CA PHE A 32 2.08 -2.66 2.78
C PHE A 32 3.50 -2.44 2.25
N GLN A 33 4.43 -1.95 3.08
CA GLN A 33 5.83 -1.77 2.71
C GLN A 33 6.46 -3.07 2.20
N THR A 34 6.17 -4.18 2.87
CA THR A 34 6.67 -5.50 2.46
C THR A 34 6.10 -5.91 1.10
N ALA A 35 4.78 -5.75 0.90
CA ALA A 35 4.14 -6.04 -0.38
C ALA A 35 4.69 -5.17 -1.52
N LEU A 36 4.95 -3.89 -1.25
CA LEU A 36 5.53 -2.95 -2.22
C LEU A 36 6.96 -3.33 -2.58
N ALA A 37 7.79 -3.67 -1.59
CA ALA A 37 9.17 -4.11 -1.83
C ALA A 37 9.22 -5.38 -2.70
N ILE A 38 8.37 -6.37 -2.42
CA ILE A 38 8.28 -7.59 -3.23
C ILE A 38 7.80 -7.26 -4.65
N SER A 39 6.77 -6.42 -4.79
CA SER A 39 6.24 -6.02 -6.09
C SER A 39 7.28 -5.28 -6.94
N SER A 40 8.10 -4.42 -6.32
CA SER A 40 9.20 -3.72 -6.99
C SER A 40 10.23 -4.72 -7.53
N THR A 41 10.67 -5.69 -6.71
CA THR A 41 11.60 -6.73 -7.16
C THR A 41 11.02 -7.53 -8.33
N LEU A 42 9.75 -7.93 -8.26
CA LEU A 42 9.08 -8.65 -9.34
C LEU A 42 8.98 -7.81 -10.62
N PHE A 43 8.73 -6.52 -10.50
CA PHE A 43 8.70 -5.61 -11.64
C PHE A 43 10.08 -5.52 -12.31
N ASP A 44 11.15 -5.41 -11.53
CA ASP A 44 12.53 -5.38 -12.04
C ASP A 44 12.91 -6.68 -12.77
N GLU A 45 12.32 -7.82 -12.37
CA GLU A 45 12.44 -9.12 -13.04
C GLU A 45 11.55 -9.26 -14.30
N GLY A 46 10.77 -8.23 -14.64
CA GLY A 46 9.84 -8.24 -15.77
C GLY A 46 8.57 -9.05 -15.50
N VAL A 47 8.26 -9.35 -14.23
CA VAL A 47 7.07 -10.09 -13.81
C VAL A 47 5.94 -9.11 -13.53
N GLN A 48 4.78 -9.35 -14.15
CA GLN A 48 3.58 -8.58 -13.85
C GLN A 48 3.15 -8.85 -12.40
N SER A 49 3.10 -7.80 -11.58
CA SER A 49 2.62 -7.85 -10.20
C SER A 49 1.62 -6.72 -9.92
N GLN A 50 0.74 -6.93 -8.95
CA GLN A 50 -0.22 -5.94 -8.46
C GLN A 50 -0.31 -6.05 -6.94
N VAL A 51 -0.25 -4.92 -6.24
CA VAL A 51 -0.55 -4.83 -4.81
C VAL A 51 -2.01 -4.42 -4.68
N VAL A 52 -2.83 -5.29 -4.07
CA VAL A 52 -4.27 -5.04 -3.87
C VAL A 52 -4.54 -4.89 -2.38
N LEU A 53 -5.12 -3.75 -2.01
CA LEU A 53 -5.62 -3.51 -0.66
C LEU A 53 -7.08 -3.96 -0.59
N ILE A 54 -7.34 -5.00 0.21
CA ILE A 54 -8.69 -5.52 0.43
C ILE A 54 -9.11 -5.10 1.83
N ARG A 55 -10.19 -4.32 1.91
CA ARG A 55 -10.85 -4.05 3.17
C ARG A 55 -11.75 -5.23 3.53
N LEU A 56 -11.46 -5.88 4.65
CA LEU A 56 -12.35 -6.88 5.23
C LEU A 56 -13.43 -6.12 6.02
N ASP A 57 -14.48 -5.69 5.34
CA ASP A 57 -15.65 -5.16 6.04
C ASP A 57 -16.27 -6.30 6.88
N SER A 58 -16.53 -6.02 8.17
CA SER A 58 -17.45 -6.78 9.02
C SER A 58 -18.85 -6.20 8.93
#